data_AF-A0A212R254-F1
#
_entry.id   AF-A0A212R254-F1
#
_cell.length_a   1.000
_cell.length_b   1.000
_cell.length_c   1.000
_cell.angle_alpha   90.00
_cell.angle_beta   90.00
_cell.angle_gamma   90.00
#
_symmetry.space_group_name_H-M   'P 1'
#
loop_
_entity.id
_entity.type
_entity.pdbx_description
1 polymer ?
#
loop_
_entity_poly.entity_id
_entity_poly.type
_entity_poly.pdbx_seq_one_letter_code
_entity_poly.pdbx_strand_id
1 'polypeptide(L)' 'MLYHFQILDSEGVRRDVESLRLPNLDAVWERIASIASARDAEGRQIRVTNEAGGIVVLVGVCTARRLQKLRAA' A
#
# COMPACT_ATOMS: atom_id res chain seq x y z
N MET A 1 -11.68 -7.95 -6.83
CA MET A 1 -10.41 -8.40 -7.46
C MET A 1 -9.43 -8.77 -6.37
N LEU A 2 -8.58 -9.79 -6.57
CA LEU A 2 -7.51 -10.11 -5.63
C LEU A 2 -6.34 -9.12 -5.82
N TYR A 3 -5.86 -8.58 -4.71
CA TYR A 3 -4.70 -7.69 -4.67
C TYR A 3 -3.67 -8.22 -3.68
N HIS A 4 -2.40 -8.04 -3.99
CA HIS A 4 -1.28 -8.38 -3.13
C HIS A 4 -0.57 -7.10 -2.69
N PHE A 5 -0.53 -6.87 -1.39
CA PHE A 5 0.12 -5.74 -0.76
C PHE A 5 1.48 -6.18 -0.24
N GLN A 6 2.50 -5.38 -0.54
CA GLN A 6 3.87 -5.67 -0.18
C GLN A 6 4.53 -4.41 0.36
N ILE A 7 5.22 -4.54 1.49
CA ILE A 7 6.05 -3.48 2.04
C ILE A 7 7.49 -3.75 1.61
N LEU A 8 8.08 -2.77 0.93
CA LEU A 8 9.47 -2.77 0.48
C LEU A 8 10.25 -1.82 1.37
N ASP A 9 11.34 -2.30 1.98
CA ASP A 9 12.29 -1.42 2.67
C ASP A 9 13.16 -0.63 1.68
N SER A 10 14.08 0.19 2.20
CA SER A 10 14.96 1.04 1.40
C SER A 10 15.89 0.27 0.46
N GLU A 11 16.10 -1.03 0.71
CA GLU A 11 16.92 -1.92 -0.12
C GLU A 11 16.05 -2.70 -1.12
N GLY A 12 14.73 -2.44 -1.15
CA GLY A 12 13.78 -3.15 -2.01
C GLY A 12 13.42 -4.55 -1.50
N VAL A 13 13.82 -4.91 -0.28
CA VAL A 13 13.54 -6.23 0.29
C VAL A 13 12.09 -6.28 0.75
N ARG A 14 11.41 -7.36 0.33
CA ARG A 14 10.00 -7.63 0.61
C ARG A 14 9.86 -8.17 2.03
N ARG A 15 9.23 -7.38 2.92
CA ARG A 15 9.09 -7.75 4.34
C ARG A 15 7.75 -8.39 4.66
N ASP A 16 6.66 -7.85 4.13
CA ASP A 16 5.31 -8.30 4.44
C ASP A 16 4.47 -8.50 3.19
N VAL A 17 3.61 -9.51 3.22
CA VAL A 17 2.71 -9.86 2.12
C VAL A 17 1.34 -10.12 2.68
N GLU A 18 0.40 -9.27 2.31
CA GLU A 18 -1.01 -9.50 2.57
C GLU A 18 -1.74 -9.61 1.24
N SER A 19 -2.63 -10.60 1.11
CA SER A 19 -3.44 -10.77 -0.09
C SER A 19 -4.90 -10.64 0.28
N LEU A 20 -5.60 -9.69 -0.33
CA LEU A 20 -6.98 -9.36 0.00
C LEU A 20 -7.83 -9.23 -1.26
N ARG A 21 -9.06 -9.75 -1.20
CA ARG A 21 -10.07 -9.45 -2.21
C ARG A 21 -10.73 -8.12 -1.86
N LEU A 22 -10.59 -7.15 -2.74
CA LEU A 22 -11.18 -5.82 -2.57
C LEU A 22 -12.13 -5.50 -3.74
N PRO A 23 -13.23 -4.78 -3.48
CA PRO A 23 -14.26 -4.53 -4.48
C PRO A 23 -13.79 -3.57 -5.59
N ASN A 24 -12.95 -2.58 -5.27
CA ASN A 24 -12.51 -1.53 -6.19
C ASN A 24 -11.18 -0.90 -5.74
N LEU A 25 -10.71 0.10 -6.49
CA LEU A 25 -9.47 0.82 -6.18
C LEU A 25 -9.57 1.74 -4.96
N ASP A 26 -10.76 2.24 -4.63
CA ASP A 26 -10.93 3.06 -3.41
C ASP A 26 -10.65 2.23 -2.15
N ALA A 27 -11.16 0.99 -2.09
CA ALA A 27 -10.85 0.05 -1.02
C ALA A 27 -9.36 -0.33 -0.97
N VAL A 28 -8.67 -0.33 -2.12
CA VAL A 28 -7.20 -0.48 -2.16
C VAL A 28 -6.51 0.70 -1.49
N TRP A 29 -6.94 1.93 -1.78
CA TRP A 29 -6.40 3.14 -1.15
C TRP A 29 -6.68 3.20 0.35
N GLU A 30 -7.85 2.77 0.81
CA GLU A 30 -8.14 2.64 2.25
C GLU A 30 -7.19 1.65 2.92
N ARG A 31 -6.91 0.51 2.29
CA ARG A 31 -5.94 -0.45 2.83
C ARG A 31 -4.52 0.11 2.84
N ILE A 32 -4.10 0.81 1.78
CA ILE A 32 -2.82 1.52 1.73
C ILE A 32 -2.70 2.52 2.88
N ALA A 33 -3.75 3.30 3.15
CA ALA A 33 -3.77 4.27 4.25
C ALA A 33 -3.64 3.57 5.62
N SER A 34 -4.35 2.45 5.82
CA SER A 34 -4.23 1.63 7.02
C SER A 34 -2.80 1.11 7.22
N ILE A 35 -2.18 0.54 6.18
CA ILE A 35 -0.77 0.09 6.24
C ILE A 35 0.16 1.26 6.52
N ALA A 36 -0.01 2.37 5.81
CA ALA A 36 0.82 3.54 5.96
C ALA A 36 0.72 4.15 7.37
N SER A 37 -0.42 4.04 8.05
CA SER A 37 -0.59 4.54 9.43
C SER A 37 0.24 3.79 10.47
N ALA A 38 0.71 2.57 10.18
CA ALA A 38 1.55 1.79 11.08
C ALA A 38 2.93 2.47 11.26
N ARG A 39 3.40 2.57 12.52
CA ARG A 39 4.59 3.35 12.89
C ARG A 39 5.88 2.81 12.29
N ASP A 40 5.99 1.50 12.08
CA ASP A 40 7.19 0.84 11.58
C ASP A 40 7.39 0.97 10.06
N ALA A 41 6.39 1.51 9.34
CA ALA A 41 6.42 1.61 7.88
C ALA A 41 7.15 2.86 7.35
N GLU A 42 7.73 3.71 8.20
CA GLU A 42 8.39 4.95 7.78
C GLU A 42 9.64 4.69 6.92
N GLY A 43 9.82 5.46 5.85
CA GLY A 43 10.89 5.25 4.85
C GLY A 43 10.65 4.07 3.90
N ARG A 44 9.55 3.33 4.03
CA ARG A 44 9.21 2.17 3.18
C ARG A 44 8.30 2.55 2.02
N GLN A 45 8.21 1.66 1.04
CA GLN A 45 7.25 1.74 -0.06
C GLN A 45 6.19 0.64 0.06
N ILE A 46 4.97 0.94 -0.36
CA ILE A 46 3.87 -0.01 -0.50
C ILE A 46 3.70 -0.29 -1.99
N ARG A 47 3.93 -1.55 -2.38
CA ARG A 47 3.62 -2.07 -3.72
C ARG A 47 2.34 -2.88 -3.65
N VAL A 48 1.41 -2.57 -4.53
CA VAL A 48 0.17 -3.33 -4.72
C VAL A 48 0.15 -3.91 -6.12
N THR A 49 0.00 -5.22 -6.23
CA THR A 49 -0.20 -5.90 -7.52
C THR A 49 -1.59 -6.51 -7.61
N ASN A 50 -2.11 -6.67 -8.82
CA ASN A 50 -3.30 -7.49 -9.06
C ASN A 50 -2.92 -8.99 -9.12
N GLU A 51 -3.93 -9.85 -9.30
CA GLU A 51 -3.79 -11.30 -9.42
C GLU A 51 -2.86 -11.74 -10.57
N ALA A 52 -2.81 -10.95 -11.66
CA ALA A 52 -1.91 -11.21 -12.78
C ALA A 52 -0.45 -10.77 -12.51
N GLY A 53 -0.16 -10.24 -11.32
CA GLY A 53 1.15 -9.72 -10.94
C GLY A 53 1.46 -8.31 -11.46
N GLY A 54 0.52 -7.68 -12.19
CA GLY A 54 0.66 -6.31 -12.66
C GLY A 54 0.62 -5.30 -11.51
N ILE A 55 1.52 -4.32 -11.52
CA ILE A 55 1.55 -3.26 -10.51
C ILE A 55 0.34 -2.35 -10.71
N VAL A 56 -0.47 -2.24 -9.66
CA VAL A 56 -1.65 -1.38 -9.60
C VAL A 56 -1.30 -0.06 -8.91
N VAL A 57 -0.52 -0.12 -7.83
CA VAL A 57 -0.02 1.06 -7.10
C VAL A 57 1.41 0.80 -6.62
N LEU A 58 2.27 1.81 -6.72
CA LEU A 58 3.54 1.89 -6.01
C LEU A 58 3.64 3.26 -5.36
N VAL A 59 3.72 3.31 -4.03
CA VAL A 59 3.66 4.57 -3.29
C VAL A 59 4.54 4.53 -2.05
N GLY A 60 5.25 5.62 -1.76
CA GLY A 60 5.97 5.77 -0.50
C GLY A 60 5.00 5.95 0.68
N VAL A 61 5.31 5.35 1.83
CA VAL A 61 4.46 5.41 3.04
C VAL A 61 4.20 6.85 3.49
N CYS A 62 5.20 7.72 3.43
CA CYS A 62 5.05 9.14 3.77
C CYS A 62 4.06 9.85 2.83
N THR A 63 4.10 9.53 1.53
CA THR A 63 3.17 10.06 0.53
C THR A 63 1.76 9.55 0.80
N ALA A 64 1.59 8.25 1.06
CA ALA A 64 0.29 7.66 1.39
C ALA A 64 -0.34 8.31 2.64
N ARG A 65 0.44 8.53 3.71
CA ARG A 65 -0.01 9.28 4.91
C ARG A 65 -0.45 10.69 4.57
N ARG A 66 0.30 11.40 3.73
CA ARG A 66 -0.03 12.78 3.34
C ARG A 66 -1.33 12.83 2.53
N LEU A 67 -1.52 11.90 1.59
CA LEU A 67 -2.75 11.80 0.80
C LEU A 67 -3.97 11.50 1.67
N GLN A 68 -3.82 10.63 2.69
CA GLN A 68 -4.89 10.36 3.65
C GLN A 68 -5.32 11.64 4.38
N LYS A 69 -4.37 12.45 4.86
CA LYS A 69 -4.67 13.72 5.54
C LYS A 69 -5.39 14.71 4.63
N LEU A 70 -5.02 14.79 3.35
CA LEU A 70 -5.67 15.66 2.38
C LEU A 70 -7.09 15.22 2.01
N ARG A 71 -7.39 13.92 2.04
CA ARG A 71 -8.75 13.40 1.81
C ARG A 71 -9.68 13.56 3.02
N ALA A 72 -9.12 13.78 4.22
CA ALA A 72 -9.85 13.95 5.47
C ALA A 72 -10.08 15.42 5.86
N ALA A 73 -9.50 16.37 5.11
CA ALA A 73 -9.64 17.81 5.28
C ALA A 73 -10.69 18.36 4.31
#